data_AF-A0A961Z7C7-F1
#
_entry.id   AF-A0A961Z7C7-F1
#
_cell.length_a   1.000
_cell.length_b   1.000
_cell.length_c   1.000
_cell.angle_alpha   90.00
_cell.angle_beta   90.00
_cell.angle_gamma   90.00
#
_symmetry.space_group_name_H-M   'P 1'
#
loop_
_entity.id
_entity.type
_entity.pdbx_description
1 polymer ?
#
loop_
_entity_poly.entity_id
_entity_poly.type
_entity_poly.pdbx_seq_one_letter_code
_entity_poly.pdbx_strand_id
1 'polypeptide(L)'
;MIDNLFLLAICAFGWGLSLTTYRLFARKHKWPMGSLHADLPAVPILLGLFALTIGLLFAAERGAYDGGWIIVLCGILFAIFWTGFLRVGSQISLILAPLAAALLLIGWLPVILGYEQPRWAHSRPVDLIKRSPSVPSGPNL
;
A
#
# COMPACT_ATOMS: atom_id res chain seq x y z
N MET A 1 -13.07 -11.03 -0.01
CA MET A 1 -12.19 -11.75 -0.98
C MET A 1 -10.88 -10.98 -1.13
N ILE A 2 -9.73 -11.64 -1.27
CA ILE A 2 -8.44 -10.95 -1.47
C ILE A 2 -8.34 -10.49 -2.93
N ASP A 3 -8.50 -9.19 -3.16
CA ASP A 3 -8.41 -8.47 -4.43
C ASP A 3 -7.21 -7.50 -4.44
N ASN A 4 -6.85 -6.97 -5.61
CA ASN A 4 -5.69 -6.10 -5.74
C ASN A 4 -5.81 -4.82 -4.90
N LEU A 5 -7.02 -4.22 -4.79
CA LEU A 5 -7.25 -3.07 -3.91
C LEU A 5 -7.03 -3.40 -2.44
N PHE A 6 -7.42 -4.59 -2.00
CA PHE A 6 -7.18 -5.03 -0.63
C PHE A 6 -5.69 -5.14 -0.31
N LEU A 7 -4.89 -5.68 -1.23
CA LEU A 7 -3.42 -5.74 -1.07
C LEU A 7 -2.80 -4.34 -1.11
N LEU A 8 -3.25 -3.47 -2.02
CA LEU A 8 -2.80 -2.08 -2.09
C LEU A 8 -3.14 -1.31 -0.80
N ALA A 9 -4.29 -1.58 -0.17
CA ALA A 9 -4.67 -0.99 1.10
C ALA A 9 -3.75 -1.44 2.25
N ILE A 10 -3.41 -2.73 2.33
CA ILE A 10 -2.42 -3.24 3.30
C ILE A 10 -1.07 -2.55 3.10
N CYS A 11 -0.62 -2.46 1.85
CA CYS A 11 0.65 -1.83 1.50
C CYS A 11 0.67 -0.33 1.82
N ALA A 12 -0.36 0.42 1.42
CA ALA A 12 -0.49 1.86 1.68
C ALA A 12 -0.55 2.14 3.18
N PHE A 13 -1.34 1.35 3.93
CA PHE A 13 -1.42 1.47 5.38
C PHE A 13 -0.09 1.15 6.05
N GLY A 14 0.53 0.00 5.74
CA GLY A 14 1.73 -0.44 6.42
C GLY A 14 2.98 0.38 6.06
N TRP A 15 3.16 0.79 4.80
CA TRP A 15 4.22 1.72 4.44
C TRP A 15 3.97 3.14 4.99
N GLY A 16 2.71 3.58 5.04
CA GLY A 16 2.34 4.85 5.65
C GLY A 16 2.61 4.89 7.17
N LEU A 17 2.26 3.81 7.87
CA LEU A 17 2.55 3.64 9.29
C LEU A 17 4.06 3.53 9.56
N SER A 18 4.78 2.84 8.68
CA SER A 18 6.23 2.76 8.74
C SER A 18 6.89 4.14 8.62
N LEU A 19 6.53 4.95 7.61
CA LEU A 19 7.07 6.31 7.44
C LEU A 19 6.77 7.24 8.63
N THR A 20 5.55 7.20 9.14
CA THR A 20 5.14 8.09 10.24
C THR A 20 5.86 7.76 11.54
N THR A 21 6.18 6.49 11.77
CA THR A 21 6.79 6.03 13.02
C THR A 21 8.32 5.85 12.93
N TYR A 22 8.88 5.71 11.72
CA TYR A 22 10.31 5.42 11.50
C TYR A 22 11.23 6.39 12.23
N ARG A 23 10.93 7.69 12.20
CA ARG A 23 11.72 8.72 12.90
C ARG A 23 11.81 8.48 14.41
N LEU A 24 10.71 8.08 15.04
CA LEU A 24 10.67 7.81 16.48
C LEU A 24 11.55 6.61 16.83
N PHE A 25 11.43 5.53 16.04
CA PHE A 25 12.25 4.34 16.20
C PHE A 25 13.73 4.60 15.95
N ALA A 26 14.06 5.34 14.89
CA ALA A 26 15.43 5.66 14.51
C ALA A 26 16.13 6.49 15.59
N ARG A 27 15.45 7.49 16.17
CA ARG A 27 16.02 8.26 17.29
C ARG A 27 16.21 7.41 18.55
N LYS A 28 15.24 6.57 18.90
CA LYS A 28 15.30 5.73 20.09
C LYS A 28 16.41 4.67 20.00
N HIS A 29 16.60 4.07 18.83
CA HIS A 29 17.57 2.99 18.61
C HIS A 29 18.90 3.46 17.99
N LYS A 30 19.08 4.79 17.82
CA LYS A 30 20.25 5.40 17.17
C LYS A 30 20.53 4.83 15.78
N TRP A 31 19.48 4.54 15.01
CA TRP A 31 19.61 4.04 13.64
C TRP A 31 20.00 5.16 12.68
N PRO A 32 20.68 4.83 11.56
CA PRO A 32 21.01 5.81 10.54
C PRO A 32 19.72 6.40 9.97
N MET A 33 19.67 7.72 9.86
CA MET A 33 18.47 8.45 9.45
C MET A 33 18.79 9.16 8.14
N GLY A 34 17.93 8.99 7.13
CA GLY A 34 18.12 9.62 5.82
C GLY A 34 18.02 11.13 5.92
N SER A 35 18.72 11.85 5.05
CA SER A 35 18.75 13.32 5.01
C SER A 35 17.35 13.93 5.03
N LEU A 36 16.40 13.37 4.26
CA LEU A 36 15.02 13.87 4.22
C LEU A 36 14.32 13.78 5.58
N HIS A 37 14.56 12.72 6.36
CA HIS A 37 13.98 12.57 7.69
C HIS A 37 14.69 13.45 8.73
N ALA A 38 16.00 13.68 8.56
CA ALA A 38 16.82 14.48 9.45
C ALA A 38 16.51 15.99 9.28
N ASP A 39 16.48 16.46 8.04
CA ASP A 39 16.40 17.88 7.68
C ASP A 39 14.95 18.36 7.52
N LEU A 40 14.07 17.51 6.95
CA LEU A 40 12.68 17.84 6.65
C LEU A 40 11.72 16.76 7.16
N PRO A 41 11.65 16.54 8.48
CA PRO A 41 10.86 15.45 9.06
C PRO A 41 9.36 15.52 8.76
N ALA A 42 8.85 16.71 8.43
CA ALA A 42 7.45 16.90 8.07
C ALA A 42 7.08 16.16 6.78
N VAL A 43 7.96 16.10 5.77
CA VAL A 43 7.63 15.53 4.45
C VAL A 43 7.34 14.01 4.54
N PRO A 44 8.20 13.16 5.13
CA PRO A 44 7.89 11.75 5.31
C PRO A 44 6.63 11.50 6.15
N ILE A 45 6.43 12.31 7.19
CA ILE A 45 5.29 12.15 8.09
C ILE A 45 3.99 12.47 7.36
N LEU A 46 3.94 13.57 6.59
CA LEU A 46 2.76 13.94 5.82
C LEU A 46 2.45 12.93 4.73
N LEU A 47 3.47 12.45 4.00
CA LEU A 47 3.29 11.39 3.00
C LEU A 47 2.80 10.08 3.63
N GLY A 48 3.37 9.72 4.77
CA GLY A 48 2.97 8.53 5.51
C GLY A 48 1.55 8.64 6.07
N LEU A 49 1.17 9.79 6.62
CA LEU A 49 -0.19 10.06 7.10
C LEU A 49 -1.19 10.00 5.95
N PHE A 50 -0.89 10.64 4.81
CA PHE A 50 -1.73 10.58 3.63
C PHE A 50 -2.01 9.14 3.19
N ALA A 51 -0.95 8.33 3.01
CA ALA A 51 -1.08 6.93 2.62
C ALA A 51 -1.83 6.08 3.67
N LEU A 52 -1.52 6.30 4.95
CA LEU A 52 -2.17 5.62 6.08
C LEU A 52 -3.67 5.94 6.11
N THR A 53 -4.05 7.21 5.99
CA THR A 53 -5.44 7.66 6.01
C THR A 53 -6.22 7.06 4.84
N ILE A 54 -5.68 7.03 3.63
CA ILE A 54 -6.36 6.41 2.48
C ILE A 54 -6.56 4.91 2.71
N GLY A 55 -5.52 4.20 3.17
CA GLY A 55 -5.63 2.77 3.48
C GLY A 55 -6.68 2.49 4.56
N LEU A 56 -6.76 3.37 5.58
CA LEU A 56 -7.74 3.25 6.66
C LEU A 56 -9.16 3.58 6.20
N LEU A 57 -9.35 4.60 5.36
CA LEU A 57 -10.64 4.96 4.78
C LEU A 57 -11.18 3.82 3.91
N PHE A 58 -10.33 3.22 3.08
CA PHE A 58 -10.70 2.04 2.29
C PHE A 58 -11.06 0.84 3.19
N ALA A 59 -10.30 0.60 4.26
CA ALA A 59 -10.61 -0.46 5.21
C ALA A 59 -11.96 -0.23 5.94
N ALA A 60 -12.29 1.03 6.24
CA ALA A 60 -13.54 1.41 6.85
C ALA A 60 -14.73 1.23 5.89
N GLU A 61 -14.59 1.66 4.63
CA GLU A 61 -15.62 1.48 3.59
C GLU A 61 -15.87 0.01 3.28
N ARG A 62 -14.80 -0.80 3.26
CA ARG A 62 -14.93 -2.25 3.08
C ARG A 62 -15.66 -2.93 4.24
N GLY A 63 -15.64 -2.35 5.45
CA GLY A 63 -16.36 -2.88 6.60
C GLY A 63 -15.63 -3.98 7.37
N ALA A 64 -16.02 -4.13 8.64
CA ALA A 64 -15.39 -5.05 9.59
C ALA A 64 -15.55 -6.53 9.19
N TYR A 65 -16.71 -6.90 8.69
CA TYR A 65 -17.08 -8.29 8.37
C TYR A 65 -16.50 -8.77 7.04
N ASP A 66 -16.23 -7.86 6.09
CA ASP A 66 -15.67 -8.18 4.76
C ASP A 66 -14.14 -8.04 4.68
N GLY A 67 -13.49 -7.94 5.84
CA GLY A 67 -12.03 -8.03 5.95
C GLY A 67 -11.30 -6.71 6.21
N GLY A 68 -11.99 -5.61 6.52
CA GLY A 68 -11.35 -4.34 6.92
C GLY A 68 -10.39 -4.50 8.10
N TRP A 69 -10.74 -5.33 9.09
CA TRP A 69 -9.85 -5.68 10.21
C TRP A 69 -8.58 -6.38 9.78
N ILE A 70 -8.66 -7.22 8.74
CA ILE A 70 -7.50 -7.94 8.21
C ILE A 70 -6.53 -6.94 7.57
N ILE A 71 -7.05 -5.92 6.86
CA ILE A 71 -6.21 -4.85 6.28
C ILE A 71 -5.39 -4.18 7.38
N VAL A 72 -6.05 -3.78 8.47
CA VAL A 72 -5.39 -3.10 9.59
C VAL A 72 -4.39 -4.02 10.28
N LEU A 73 -4.78 -5.25 10.61
CA LEU A 73 -3.91 -6.21 11.30
C LEU A 73 -2.67 -6.56 10.46
N CYS A 74 -2.87 -6.94 9.19
CA CYS A 74 -1.77 -7.23 8.28
C CYS A 74 -0.91 -5.99 8.01
N GLY A 75 -1.52 -4.81 7.90
CA GLY A 75 -0.81 -3.56 7.72
C GLY A 75 0.08 -3.19 8.90
N ILE A 76 -0.37 -3.41 10.15
CA ILE A 76 0.43 -3.21 11.36
C ILE A 76 1.61 -4.20 11.39
N LEU A 77 1.35 -5.48 11.18
CA LEU A 77 2.38 -6.51 11.14
C LEU A 77 3.42 -6.22 10.04
N PHE A 78 2.94 -5.79 8.87
CA PHE A 78 3.79 -5.38 7.77
C PHE A 78 4.63 -4.17 8.12
N ALA A 79 4.07 -3.14 8.77
CA ALA A 79 4.82 -1.96 9.21
C ALA A 79 5.92 -2.31 10.22
N ILE A 80 5.63 -3.19 11.20
CA ILE A 80 6.60 -3.66 12.19
C ILE A 80 7.72 -4.42 11.50
N PHE A 81 7.37 -5.37 10.63
CA PHE A 81 8.33 -6.15 9.86
C PHE A 81 9.19 -5.23 8.98
N TRP A 82 8.57 -4.35 8.20
CA TRP A 82 9.25 -3.45 7.28
C TRP A 82 10.22 -2.52 7.99
N THR A 83 9.75 -1.85 9.05
CA THR A 83 10.54 -0.89 9.83
C THR A 83 11.66 -1.59 10.62
N GLY A 84 11.34 -2.72 11.26
CA GLY A 84 12.28 -3.46 12.10
C GLY A 84 13.34 -4.21 11.31
N PHE A 85 12.95 -4.85 10.22
CA PHE A 85 13.84 -5.66 9.39
C PHE A 85 14.70 -4.80 8.47
N LEU A 86 14.11 -3.88 7.71
CA LEU A 86 14.86 -3.09 6.71
C LEU A 86 15.65 -1.94 7.31
N ARG A 87 15.28 -1.46 8.51
CA ARG A 87 15.90 -0.31 9.18
C ARG A 87 16.01 0.89 8.23
N VAL A 88 17.21 1.22 7.75
CA VAL A 88 17.48 2.31 6.80
C VAL A 88 16.79 2.09 5.45
N GLY A 89 16.65 0.83 5.02
CA GLY A 89 15.92 0.46 3.80
C GLY A 89 14.43 0.81 3.86
N SER A 90 13.88 1.10 5.04
CA SER A 90 12.52 1.62 5.21
C SER A 90 12.29 2.94 4.47
N GLN A 91 13.36 3.68 4.11
CA GLN A 91 13.26 4.91 3.33
C GLN A 91 12.70 4.68 1.92
N ILE A 92 12.74 3.45 1.39
CA ILE A 92 12.11 3.11 0.11
C ILE A 92 10.57 3.34 0.19
N SER A 93 9.99 3.32 1.39
CA SER A 93 8.59 3.68 1.60
C SER A 93 8.25 5.12 1.20
N LEU A 94 9.23 6.03 1.12
CA LEU A 94 9.01 7.39 0.62
C LEU A 94 8.42 7.42 -0.79
N ILE A 95 8.73 6.39 -1.60
CA ILE A 95 8.20 6.23 -2.96
C ILE A 95 7.04 5.24 -2.95
N LEU A 96 7.19 4.10 -2.23
CA LEU A 96 6.19 3.04 -2.26
C LEU A 96 4.87 3.43 -1.58
N ALA A 97 4.90 4.17 -0.46
CA ALA A 97 3.69 4.61 0.23
C ALA A 97 2.79 5.50 -0.64
N PRO A 98 3.30 6.63 -1.22
CA PRO A 98 2.45 7.46 -2.08
C PRO A 98 2.05 6.73 -3.36
N LEU A 99 2.90 5.86 -3.92
CA LEU A 99 2.54 5.07 -5.09
C LEU A 99 1.39 4.10 -4.80
N ALA A 100 1.46 3.37 -3.69
CA ALA A 100 0.39 2.46 -3.27
C ALA A 100 -0.91 3.21 -3.00
N ALA A 101 -0.83 4.35 -2.32
CA ALA A 101 -1.99 5.19 -2.04
C ALA A 101 -2.60 5.78 -3.32
N ALA A 102 -1.77 6.21 -4.28
CA ALA A 102 -2.24 6.72 -5.57
C ALA A 102 -2.92 5.61 -6.39
N LEU A 103 -2.34 4.42 -6.49
CA LEU A 103 -2.95 3.28 -7.18
C LEU A 103 -4.25 2.84 -6.52
N LEU A 104 -4.29 2.83 -5.19
CA LEU A 104 -5.50 2.54 -4.42
C LEU A 104 -6.59 3.57 -4.72
N LEU A 105 -6.27 4.87 -4.69
CA LEU A 105 -7.20 5.92 -5.06
C LEU A 105 -7.69 5.78 -6.51
N ILE A 106 -6.80 5.52 -7.47
CA ILE A 106 -7.19 5.38 -8.88
C ILE A 106 -8.17 4.22 -9.07
N GLY A 107 -7.94 3.09 -8.41
CA GLY A 107 -8.84 1.94 -8.50
C GLY A 107 -10.12 2.09 -7.68
N TRP A 108 -10.10 2.89 -6.61
CA TRP A 108 -11.25 3.12 -5.73
C TRP A 108 -12.13 4.30 -6.15
N LEU A 109 -11.57 5.33 -6.77
CA LEU A 109 -12.27 6.56 -7.17
C LEU A 109 -13.50 6.29 -8.04
N PRO A 110 -13.51 5.35 -9.00
CA PRO A 110 -14.71 5.01 -9.76
C PRO A 110 -15.88 4.56 -8.89
N VAL A 111 -15.62 3.84 -7.78
CA VAL A 111 -16.65 3.41 -6.81
C VAL A 111 -17.30 4.59 -6.15
N ILE A 112 -16.47 5.52 -5.67
CA ILE A 112 -16.92 6.73 -4.96
C ILE A 112 -17.80 7.57 -5.89
N LEU A 113 -17.48 7.57 -7.19
CA LEU A 113 -18.22 8.29 -8.22
C LEU A 113 -19.43 7.51 -8.77
N GLY A 114 -19.70 6.29 -8.30
CA GLY A 114 -20.83 5.46 -8.75
C GLY A 114 -20.63 4.77 -10.11
N TYR A 115 -19.40 4.71 -10.61
CA TYR A 115 -19.05 3.96 -11.82
C TYR A 115 -18.59 2.54 -11.51
N GLU A 116 -18.61 1.67 -12.54
CA GLU A 116 -18.04 0.34 -12.40
C GLU A 116 -16.53 0.39 -12.15
N GLN A 117 -16.06 -0.49 -11.26
CA GLN A 117 -14.65 -0.57 -10.92
C GLN A 117 -13.81 -1.06 -12.11
N PRO A 118 -12.57 -0.56 -12.25
CA PRO A 118 -11.64 -1.08 -13.23
C PRO A 118 -11.41 -2.58 -13.01
N ARG A 119 -11.44 -3.38 -14.08
CA ARG A 119 -11.31 -4.85 -13.97
C ARG A 119 -10.08 -5.30 -13.21
N TRP A 120 -8.96 -4.60 -13.35
CA TRP A 120 -7.71 -4.91 -12.63
C TRP A 120 -7.80 -4.66 -11.13
N ALA A 121 -8.71 -3.81 -10.66
CA ALA A 121 -8.88 -3.45 -9.25
C ALA A 121 -9.53 -4.58 -8.44
N HIS A 122 -10.53 -5.25 -9.02
CA HIS A 122 -11.20 -6.42 -8.43
C HIS A 122 -10.59 -7.77 -8.80
N SER A 123 -9.68 -7.81 -9.78
CA SER A 123 -9.01 -9.05 -10.17
C SER A 123 -8.17 -9.61 -9.04
N ARG A 124 -8.03 -10.95 -8.99
CA ARG A 124 -7.03 -11.57 -8.12
C ARG A 124 -5.65 -11.38 -8.77
N PRO A 125 -4.58 -11.22 -8.00
CA PRO A 125 -3.24 -11.03 -8.55
C PRO A 125 -2.80 -12.20 -9.45
N VAL A 126 -3.28 -13.42 -9.18
CA VAL A 126 -3.01 -14.62 -10.00
C VAL A 126 -3.59 -14.52 -11.42
N ASP A 127 -4.72 -13.82 -11.59
CA ASP A 127 -5.40 -13.71 -12.88
C ASP A 127 -4.65 -12.77 -13.83
N LEU A 128 -3.90 -11.80 -13.28
CA LEU A 128 -3.02 -10.92 -14.06
C LEU A 128 -1.77 -11.66 -14.57
N ILE A 129 -1.23 -12.60 -13.79
CA ILE A 129 -0.03 -13.37 -14.15
C ILE A 129 -0.35 -14.44 -15.21
N LYS A 130 -1.52 -15.07 -15.16
CA LYS A 130 -1.96 -16.06 -16.16
C LYS A 130 -2.21 -15.46 -17.55
N ARG A 131 -2.25 -14.13 -17.66
CA ARG A 131 -2.43 -13.41 -18.93
C ARG A 131 -1.10 -13.26 -19.70
N SER A 132 -0.26 -14.29 -19.71
CA SER A 132 0.74 -14.41 -20.78
C SER A 132 -0.02 -14.45 -22.11
N PRO A 133 0.45 -13.74 -23.15
CA PRO A 133 -0.19 -13.79 -24.46
C PRO A 133 -0.15 -15.24 -24.91
N SER A 134 -1.30 -15.91 -24.94
CA SER A 134 -1.46 -17.04 -25.83
C SER A 134 -1.17 -16.48 -27.21
N VAL A 135 0.01 -16.81 -27.74
CA VAL A 135 0.37 -16.62 -29.14
C VAL A 135 -0.86 -17.05 -29.94
N PRO A 136 -1.42 -16.20 -30.82
CA PRO A 136 -2.53 -16.64 -31.65
C PRO A 136 -2.02 -17.84 -32.43
N SER A 137 -2.57 -19.02 -32.13
CA SER A 137 -2.46 -20.17 -33.02
C SER A 137 -3.03 -19.71 -34.35
N GLY A 138 -2.14 -19.42 -35.30
CA GLY A 138 -2.50 -19.07 -36.67
C GLY A 138 -3.42 -20.14 -37.24
N PRO A 139 -4.25 -19.78 -38.24
CA PRO A 139 -5.24 -20.70 -38.78
C PRO A 139 -4.55 -21.96 -39.30
N ASN A 140 -5.07 -23.12 -38.89
CA ASN A 140 -4.73 -24.40 -39.50
C ASN A 140 -5.08 -24.32 -40.99
N LEU A 141 -4.06 -24.30 -41.84
CA LEU A 141 -4.13 -24.60 -43.26
C LEU A 141 -3.20 -25.78 -43.54
#